data_AF-A0A953BGZ3-F1
#
_entry.id   AF-A0A953BGZ3-F1
#
_cell.length_a   1.000
_cell.length_b   1.000
_cell.length_c   1.000
_cell.angle_alpha   90.00
_cell.angle_beta   90.00
_cell.angle_gamma   90.00
#
_symmetry.space_group_name_H-M   'P 1'
#
loop_
_entity.id
_entity.type
_entity.pdbx_description
1 polymer ?
#
loop_
_entity_poly.entity_id
_entity_poly.type
_entity_poly.pdbx_seq_one_letter_code
_entity_poly.pdbx_strand_id
1 'polypeptide(L)'
;MSEKPKPATTNADLSPDLATRMLRLGMVGPRRGVDDVIDRLRTPDGWQWWEGCMSELGEGSAADAATRLVKGRADLAFITSAKELHKSRMAAGNPVPQRLASMAAYYACIAAALVHHKKAITGQSPELLSEALADLAASTPEPWSDLIGKAALTLSKDK
;
A
#
# COMPACT_ATOMS: atom_id res chain seq x y z
N MET A 1 36.21 53.91 23.50
CA MET A 1 35.98 52.76 24.41
C MET A 1 34.49 52.71 24.70
N SER A 2 33.83 51.61 24.33
CA SER A 2 32.70 50.98 25.05
C SER A 2 32.07 49.91 24.14
N GLU A 3 31.66 48.82 24.79
CA GLU A 3 31.66 47.43 24.31
C GLU A 3 30.58 47.04 23.28
N LYS A 4 30.91 46.03 22.46
CA LYS A 4 29.94 45.17 21.76
C LYS A 4 29.27 44.22 22.76
N PRO A 5 27.95 44.00 22.73
CA PRO A 5 27.36 42.88 23.44
C PRO A 5 27.57 41.56 22.67
N LYS A 6 28.08 40.57 23.41
CA LYS A 6 28.30 39.17 23.03
C LYS A 6 26.96 38.41 22.97
N PRO A 7 26.78 37.42 22.06
CA PRO A 7 25.49 36.73 21.92
C PRO A 7 25.20 35.85 23.14
N ALA A 8 23.98 35.97 23.68
CA ALA A 8 23.45 35.00 24.63
C ALA A 8 23.00 33.76 23.86
N THR A 9 23.76 32.68 23.98
CA THR A 9 23.37 31.35 23.51
C THR A 9 22.22 30.86 24.38
N THR A 10 20.98 30.97 23.89
CA THR A 10 19.82 30.33 24.51
C THR A 10 19.96 28.82 24.30
N ASN A 11 20.45 28.11 25.30
CA ASN A 11 20.23 26.66 25.38
C ASN A 11 18.72 26.47 25.49
N ALA A 12 18.08 26.11 24.38
CA ALA A 12 16.69 25.76 24.35
C ALA A 12 16.49 24.53 25.25
N ASP A 13 15.92 24.74 26.43
CA ASP A 13 15.36 23.66 27.25
C ASP A 13 14.28 22.97 26.41
N LEU A 14 14.68 21.90 25.75
CA LEU A 14 13.77 21.00 25.05
C LEU A 14 12.90 20.34 26.12
N SER A 15 11.70 20.88 26.29
CA SER A 15 10.66 20.27 27.12
C SER A 15 10.55 18.77 26.81
N PRO A 16 10.45 17.90 27.84
CA PRO A 16 10.25 16.46 27.66
C PRO A 16 9.08 16.11 26.73
N ASP A 17 8.06 16.96 26.64
CA ASP A 17 6.93 16.80 25.73
C ASP A 17 7.30 17.08 24.28
N LEU A 18 8.19 18.04 24.04
CA LEU A 18 8.72 18.32 22.70
C LEU A 18 9.67 17.21 22.26
N ALA A 19 10.51 16.70 23.16
CA ALA A 19 11.37 15.55 22.91
C ALA A 19 10.55 14.28 22.63
N THR A 20 9.46 14.04 23.38
CA THR A 20 8.54 12.91 23.15
C THR A 20 7.78 13.06 21.84
N ARG A 21 7.37 14.28 21.45
CA ARG A 21 6.78 14.54 20.13
C ARG A 21 7.78 14.31 19.00
N MET A 22 9.03 14.75 19.15
CA MET A 22 10.07 14.53 18.15
C MET A 22 10.48 13.05 18.03
N LEU A 23 10.51 12.31 19.14
CA LEU A 23 10.66 10.85 19.14
C LEU A 23 9.49 10.16 18.44
N ARG A 24 8.25 10.56 18.71
CA ARG A 24 7.07 10.01 18.00
C ARG A 24 7.05 10.35 16.51
N LEU A 25 7.50 11.55 16.14
CA LEU A 25 7.67 11.96 14.75
C LEU A 25 8.80 11.20 14.03
N GLY A 26 9.82 10.75 14.77
CA GLY A 26 10.91 9.91 14.23
C GLY A 26 10.62 8.40 14.24
N MET A 27 9.65 7.94 15.04
CA MET A 27 9.32 6.52 15.20
C MET A 27 8.29 6.00 14.18
N VAL A 28 7.50 6.88 13.58
CA VAL A 28 6.58 6.50 12.50
C VAL A 28 7.31 6.80 11.19
N GLY A 29 7.85 5.76 10.56
CA GLY A 29 8.43 5.88 9.22
C GLY A 29 7.46 6.54 8.24
N PRO A 30 7.95 7.01 7.08
CA PRO A 30 7.08 7.65 6.09
C PRO A 30 5.90 6.73 5.75
N ARG A 31 4.69 7.26 5.91
CA ARG A 31 3.43 6.53 5.70
C ARG A 31 3.42 5.94 4.29
N ARG A 32 3.22 4.62 4.21
CA ARG A 32 3.19 3.89 2.94
C ARG A 32 1.81 4.07 2.32
N GLY A 33 1.72 4.10 0.99
CA GLY A 33 0.42 4.21 0.32
C GLY A 33 -0.56 3.08 0.73
N VAL A 34 -0.04 1.87 0.98
CA VAL A 34 -0.87 0.73 1.45
C VAL A 34 -1.56 1.01 2.78
N ASP A 35 -0.98 1.86 3.64
CA ASP A 35 -1.53 2.17 4.95
C ASP A 35 -2.88 2.90 4.82
N ASP A 36 -3.06 3.71 3.76
CA ASP A 36 -4.34 4.36 3.47
C ASP A 36 -5.40 3.37 2.97
N VAL A 37 -5.00 2.33 2.24
CA VAL A 37 -5.89 1.24 1.82
C VAL A 37 -6.32 0.42 3.04
N ILE A 38 -5.39 0.11 3.93
CA ILE A 38 -5.65 -0.60 5.19
C ILE A 38 -6.61 0.20 6.07
N ASP A 39 -6.36 1.51 6.26
CA ASP A 39 -7.25 2.35 7.04
C ASP A 39 -8.64 2.46 6.41
N ARG A 40 -8.74 2.45 5.07
CA ARG A 40 -10.03 2.41 4.37
C ARG A 40 -10.76 1.07 4.55
N LEU A 41 -10.05 -0.05 4.62
CA LEU A 41 -10.63 -1.38 4.88
C LEU A 41 -11.18 -1.51 6.30
N ARG A 42 -10.64 -0.73 7.26
CA ARG A 42 -11.08 -0.75 8.66
C ARG A 42 -12.40 0.00 8.92
N THR A 43 -12.92 0.73 7.94
CA THR A 43 -14.23 1.39 8.09
C THR A 43 -15.37 0.36 8.00
N PRO A 44 -16.58 0.68 8.49
CA PRO A 44 -17.70 -0.28 8.51
C PRO A 44 -18.09 -0.85 7.14
N ASP A 45 -17.90 -0.07 6.07
CA ASP A 45 -18.19 -0.44 4.69
C ASP A 45 -16.93 -0.89 3.92
N GLY A 46 -15.79 -1.10 4.60
CA GLY A 46 -14.50 -1.38 3.98
C GLY A 46 -14.51 -2.62 3.08
N TRP A 47 -15.25 -3.67 3.47
CA TRP A 47 -15.47 -4.85 2.64
C TRP A 47 -16.18 -4.50 1.33
N GLN A 48 -17.34 -3.84 1.42
CA GLN A 48 -18.16 -3.52 0.25
C GLN A 48 -17.40 -2.60 -0.70
N TRP A 49 -16.61 -1.69 -0.13
CA TRP A 49 -15.69 -0.85 -0.87
C TRP A 49 -14.63 -1.67 -1.60
N TRP A 50 -14.00 -2.65 -0.93
CA TRP A 50 -13.01 -3.53 -1.57
C TRP A 50 -13.60 -4.31 -2.74
N GLU A 51 -14.78 -4.90 -2.56
CA GLU A 51 -15.49 -5.59 -3.66
C GLU A 51 -15.77 -4.65 -4.83
N GLY A 52 -16.23 -3.43 -4.55
CA GLY A 52 -16.41 -2.39 -5.57
C GLY A 52 -15.13 -2.10 -6.34
N CYS A 53 -13.98 -2.03 -5.66
CA CYS A 53 -12.68 -1.84 -6.30
C CYS A 53 -12.31 -3.04 -7.20
N MET A 54 -12.54 -4.27 -6.71
CA MET A 54 -12.18 -5.48 -7.44
C MET A 54 -13.09 -5.72 -8.66
N SER A 55 -14.35 -5.29 -8.62
CA SER A 55 -15.28 -5.41 -9.75
C SER A 55 -14.75 -4.79 -11.05
N GLU A 56 -13.93 -3.74 -10.98
CA GLU A 56 -13.28 -3.16 -12.16
C GLU A 56 -12.29 -4.13 -12.85
N LEU A 57 -11.69 -5.04 -12.08
CA LEU A 57 -10.77 -6.08 -12.58
C LEU A 57 -11.52 -7.30 -13.12
N GLY A 58 -12.83 -7.39 -12.91
CA GLY A 58 -13.64 -8.56 -13.18
C GLY A 58 -14.93 -8.29 -13.95
N GLU A 59 -14.87 -7.61 -15.09
CA GLU A 59 -16.06 -7.37 -15.95
C GLU A 59 -17.30 -6.83 -15.20
N GLY A 60 -17.09 -6.09 -14.10
CA GLY A 60 -18.16 -5.55 -13.26
C GLY A 60 -18.50 -6.38 -12.01
N SER A 61 -17.75 -7.45 -11.73
CA SER A 61 -17.99 -8.38 -10.62
C SER A 61 -16.72 -8.74 -9.86
N ALA A 62 -16.75 -8.58 -8.54
CA ALA A 62 -15.66 -8.99 -7.65
C ALA A 62 -15.42 -10.52 -7.70
N ALA A 63 -16.45 -11.32 -7.99
CA ALA A 63 -16.33 -12.78 -8.11
C ALA A 63 -15.57 -13.19 -9.39
N ASP A 64 -15.78 -12.46 -10.48
CA ASP A 64 -15.04 -12.66 -11.73
C ASP A 64 -13.59 -12.17 -11.59
N ALA A 65 -13.38 -11.08 -10.86
CA ALA A 65 -12.05 -10.61 -10.49
C ALA A 65 -11.30 -11.67 -9.66
N ALA A 66 -11.96 -12.27 -8.66
CA ALA A 66 -11.39 -13.36 -7.89
C ALA A 66 -11.10 -14.59 -8.76
N THR A 67 -11.98 -14.93 -9.70
CA THR A 67 -11.72 -16.02 -10.64
C THR A 67 -10.50 -15.75 -11.54
N ARG A 68 -10.30 -14.50 -11.96
CA ARG A 68 -9.15 -14.09 -12.77
C ARG A 68 -7.86 -14.05 -11.98
N LEU A 69 -7.85 -13.32 -10.88
CA LEU A 69 -6.64 -12.95 -10.14
C LEU A 69 -6.30 -13.94 -9.03
N VAL A 70 -7.28 -14.44 -8.29
CA VAL A 70 -7.05 -15.35 -7.16
C VAL A 70 -6.91 -16.81 -7.63
N LYS A 71 -7.70 -17.22 -8.62
CA LYS A 71 -7.58 -18.57 -9.21
C LYS A 71 -6.56 -18.63 -10.36
N GLY A 72 -5.81 -17.55 -10.61
CA GLY A 72 -4.75 -17.51 -11.62
C GLY A 72 -5.19 -17.77 -13.06
N ARG A 73 -6.41 -17.34 -13.43
CA ARG A 73 -6.93 -17.49 -14.80
C ARG A 73 -6.51 -16.36 -15.74
N ALA A 74 -6.07 -15.23 -15.19
CA ALA A 74 -5.52 -14.14 -15.98
C ALA A 74 -4.05 -14.38 -16.34
N ASP A 75 -3.70 -14.09 -17.59
CA ASP A 75 -2.31 -14.06 -18.03
C ASP A 75 -1.55 -12.84 -17.49
N LEU A 76 -0.22 -12.88 -17.58
CA LEU A 76 0.64 -11.81 -17.08
C LEU A 76 0.43 -10.49 -17.85
N ALA A 77 0.06 -10.54 -19.13
CA ALA A 77 -0.12 -9.36 -19.96
C ALA A 77 -1.34 -8.54 -19.50
N PHE A 78 -2.45 -9.23 -19.22
CA PHE A 78 -3.64 -8.65 -18.61
C PHE A 78 -3.31 -8.03 -17.25
N ILE A 79 -2.67 -8.79 -16.36
CA ILE A 79 -2.35 -8.34 -15.00
C ILE A 79 -1.45 -7.09 -15.04
N THR A 80 -0.45 -7.09 -15.93
CA THR A 80 0.47 -5.96 -16.10
C THR A 80 -0.26 -4.73 -16.63
N SER A 81 -1.14 -4.91 -17.62
CA SER A 81 -1.92 -3.81 -18.20
C SER A 81 -2.88 -3.19 -17.18
N ALA A 82 -3.59 -4.03 -16.41
CA ALA A 82 -4.46 -3.57 -15.32
C ALA A 82 -3.68 -2.80 -14.24
N LYS A 83 -2.51 -3.32 -13.85
CA LYS A 83 -1.62 -2.65 -12.91
C LYS A 83 -1.17 -1.27 -13.41
N GLU A 84 -0.74 -1.14 -14.66
CA GLU A 84 -0.32 0.15 -15.24
C GLU A 84 -1.49 1.12 -15.41
N LEU A 85 -2.69 0.64 -15.74
CA LEU A 85 -3.90 1.45 -15.75
C LEU A 85 -4.16 2.07 -14.37
N HIS A 86 -4.15 1.27 -13.31
CA HIS A 86 -4.39 1.79 -11.96
C HIS A 86 -3.25 2.67 -11.45
N LYS A 87 -2.00 2.38 -11.83
CA LYS A 87 -0.85 3.25 -11.56
C LYS A 87 -1.03 4.63 -12.21
N SER A 88 -1.45 4.68 -13.48
CA SER A 88 -1.68 5.95 -14.18
C SER A 88 -2.84 6.75 -13.56
N ARG A 89 -3.92 6.08 -13.13
CA ARG A 89 -5.02 6.71 -12.41
C ARG A 89 -4.60 7.30 -11.07
N MET A 90 -3.66 6.66 -10.35
CA MET A 90 -3.10 7.26 -9.13
C MET A 90 -2.30 8.54 -9.43
N ALA A 91 -1.60 8.59 -10.56
CA ALA A 91 -0.80 9.74 -10.97
C ALA A 91 -1.62 10.90 -11.57
N ALA A 92 -2.83 10.63 -12.08
CA ALA A 92 -3.68 11.61 -12.77
C ALA A 92 -4.31 12.69 -11.87
N GLY A 93 -3.90 12.82 -10.60
CA GLY A 93 -4.47 13.81 -9.68
C GLY A 93 -5.94 13.54 -9.30
N ASN A 94 -6.37 12.28 -9.42
CA ASN A 94 -7.73 11.88 -9.07
C ASN A 94 -8.05 12.17 -7.59
N PRO A 95 -9.34 12.43 -7.27
CA PRO A 95 -9.75 12.61 -5.88
C PRO A 95 -9.41 11.38 -5.03
N VAL A 96 -9.23 11.61 -3.73
CA VAL A 96 -8.72 10.61 -2.77
C VAL A 96 -9.44 9.26 -2.88
N PRO A 97 -10.79 9.18 -2.94
CA PRO A 97 -11.48 7.90 -3.05
C PRO A 97 -11.09 7.08 -4.29
N GLN A 98 -11.02 7.72 -5.47
CA GLN A 98 -10.64 7.02 -6.70
C GLN A 98 -9.16 6.61 -6.69
N ARG A 99 -8.30 7.44 -6.07
CA ARG A 99 -6.88 7.11 -5.89
C ARG A 99 -6.71 5.88 -5.00
N LEU A 100 -7.44 5.79 -3.89
CA LEU A 100 -7.39 4.62 -2.99
C LEU A 100 -7.93 3.37 -3.67
N ALA A 101 -9.03 3.48 -4.42
CA ALA A 101 -9.57 2.35 -5.19
C ALA A 101 -8.54 1.82 -6.22
N SER A 102 -7.88 2.74 -6.94
CA SER A 102 -6.81 2.39 -7.85
C SER A 102 -5.62 1.75 -7.14
N MET A 103 -5.30 2.20 -5.93
CA MET A 103 -4.22 1.62 -5.13
C MET A 103 -4.53 0.20 -4.65
N ALA A 104 -5.76 -0.07 -4.23
CA ALA A 104 -6.21 -1.42 -3.88
C ALA A 104 -6.08 -2.38 -5.08
N ALA A 105 -6.58 -1.98 -6.24
CA ALA A 105 -6.48 -2.76 -7.48
C ALA A 105 -5.01 -2.97 -7.91
N TYR A 106 -4.17 -1.94 -7.78
CA TYR A 106 -2.73 -2.03 -8.05
C TYR A 106 -2.03 -3.12 -7.23
N TYR A 107 -2.27 -3.17 -5.91
CA TYR A 107 -1.69 -4.21 -5.05
C TYR A 107 -2.25 -5.61 -5.37
N ALA A 108 -3.54 -5.73 -5.68
CA ALA A 108 -4.14 -6.99 -6.09
C ALA A 108 -3.49 -7.56 -7.37
N CYS A 109 -3.22 -6.72 -8.37
CA CYS A 109 -2.51 -7.13 -9.58
C CYS A 109 -1.07 -7.59 -9.29
N ILE A 110 -0.34 -6.87 -8.44
CA ILE A 110 1.02 -7.27 -8.04
C ILE A 110 0.99 -8.63 -7.33
N ALA A 111 0.06 -8.83 -6.40
CA ALA A 111 -0.08 -10.09 -5.69
C ALA A 111 -0.34 -11.26 -6.66
N ALA A 112 -1.25 -11.09 -7.60
CA ALA A 112 -1.55 -12.09 -8.62
C ALA A 112 -0.33 -12.43 -9.51
N ALA A 113 0.41 -11.41 -9.94
CA ALA A 113 1.64 -11.61 -10.74
C ALA A 113 2.72 -12.37 -9.96
N LEU A 114 2.90 -12.05 -8.67
CA LEU A 114 3.85 -12.75 -7.80
C LEU A 114 3.45 -14.20 -7.57
N VAL A 115 2.19 -14.46 -7.23
CA VAL A 115 1.74 -15.81 -6.86
C VAL A 115 1.70 -16.74 -8.07
N HIS A 116 1.08 -16.30 -9.17
CA HIS A 116 0.80 -17.17 -10.31
C HIS A 116 1.89 -17.16 -11.37
N HIS A 117 2.62 -16.05 -11.53
CA HIS A 117 3.60 -15.87 -12.59
C HIS A 117 5.04 -15.76 -12.09
N LYS A 118 5.26 -15.68 -10.76
CA LYS A 118 6.59 -15.50 -10.15
C LYS A 118 7.33 -14.27 -10.69
N LYS A 119 6.58 -13.20 -10.97
CA LYS A 119 7.11 -11.94 -11.51
C LYS A 119 6.75 -10.76 -10.62
N ALA A 120 7.76 -10.06 -10.14
CA ALA A 120 7.60 -8.74 -9.54
C ALA A 120 7.41 -7.70 -10.66
N ILE A 121 6.17 -7.31 -10.92
CA ILE A 121 5.85 -6.30 -11.95
C ILE A 121 5.91 -4.87 -11.42
N THR A 122 6.68 -4.59 -10.37
CA THR A 122 6.78 -3.29 -9.68
C THR A 122 8.24 -2.93 -9.44
N GLY A 123 8.52 -1.63 -9.33
CA GLY A 123 9.85 -1.11 -9.00
C GLY A 123 10.09 -0.91 -7.50
N GLN A 124 9.12 -1.26 -6.65
CA GLN A 124 9.28 -1.23 -5.19
C GLN A 124 10.29 -2.29 -4.74
N SER A 125 11.07 -2.00 -3.69
CA SER A 125 11.98 -2.98 -3.10
C SER A 125 11.22 -4.23 -2.61
N PRO A 126 11.73 -5.45 -2.82
CA PRO A 126 11.10 -6.68 -2.35
C PRO A 126 10.77 -6.67 -0.85
N GLU A 127 11.62 -6.09 -0.01
CA GLU A 127 11.43 -6.01 1.44
C GLU A 127 10.21 -5.17 1.80
N LEU A 128 10.19 -3.89 1.38
CA LEU A 128 9.07 -2.99 1.67
C LEU A 128 7.76 -3.50 1.06
N LEU A 129 7.83 -4.15 -0.11
CA LEU A 129 6.65 -4.74 -0.75
C LEU A 129 6.15 -5.96 0.03
N SER A 130 7.04 -6.82 0.52
CA SER A 130 6.67 -7.98 1.35
C SER A 130 5.96 -7.53 2.63
N GLU A 131 6.50 -6.54 3.34
CA GLU A 131 5.88 -5.96 4.54
C GLU A 131 4.51 -5.35 4.22
N ALA A 132 4.43 -4.53 3.16
CA ALA A 132 3.18 -3.90 2.74
C ALA A 132 2.09 -4.93 2.40
N LEU A 133 2.45 -6.01 1.69
CA LEU A 133 1.52 -7.08 1.33
C LEU A 133 1.10 -7.88 2.57
N ALA A 134 2.01 -8.16 3.51
CA ALA A 134 1.66 -8.86 4.74
C ALA A 134 0.64 -8.07 5.58
N ASP A 135 0.86 -6.77 5.76
CA ASP A 135 -0.06 -5.90 6.50
C ASP A 135 -1.42 -5.76 5.79
N LEU A 136 -1.40 -5.69 4.45
CA LEU A 136 -2.62 -5.64 3.65
C LEU A 136 -3.40 -6.96 3.75
N ALA A 137 -2.74 -8.11 3.67
CA ALA A 137 -3.37 -9.43 3.79
C ALA A 137 -4.11 -9.58 5.12
N ALA A 138 -3.52 -9.08 6.22
CA ALA A 138 -4.16 -9.11 7.53
C ALA A 138 -5.44 -8.26 7.64
N SER A 139 -5.66 -7.34 6.68
CA SER A 139 -6.79 -6.41 6.67
C SER A 139 -7.78 -6.67 5.53
N THR A 140 -7.49 -7.59 4.60
CA THR A 140 -8.36 -7.91 3.47
C THR A 140 -9.20 -9.15 3.73
N PRO A 141 -10.39 -9.25 3.10
CA PRO A 141 -11.23 -10.43 3.24
C PRO A 141 -10.72 -11.61 2.40
N GLU A 142 -11.14 -12.82 2.75
CA GLU A 142 -10.99 -13.96 1.85
C GLU A 142 -11.86 -13.75 0.57
N PRO A 143 -11.39 -14.20 -0.61
CA PRO A 143 -10.18 -14.99 -0.84
C PRO A 143 -8.91 -14.14 -1.12
N TRP A 144 -8.98 -12.82 -0.90
CA TRP A 144 -7.90 -11.88 -1.22
C TRP A 144 -6.77 -11.90 -0.20
N SER A 145 -7.11 -12.09 1.08
CA SER A 145 -6.14 -12.30 2.16
C SER A 145 -5.14 -13.40 1.80
N ASP A 146 -5.62 -14.60 1.41
CA ASP A 146 -4.75 -15.72 1.03
C ASP A 146 -3.85 -15.40 -0.18
N LEU A 147 -4.39 -14.79 -1.24
CA LEU A 147 -3.60 -14.39 -2.41
C LEU A 147 -2.48 -13.41 -2.02
N ILE A 148 -2.82 -12.36 -1.28
CA ILE A 148 -1.90 -11.30 -0.90
C ILE A 148 -0.85 -11.83 0.09
N GLY A 149 -1.26 -12.67 1.06
CA GLY A 149 -0.36 -13.32 2.00
C GLY A 149 0.65 -14.24 1.30
N LYS A 150 0.21 -15.05 0.32
CA LYS A 150 1.11 -15.86 -0.51
C LYS A 150 2.10 -15.01 -1.31
N ALA A 151 1.67 -13.84 -1.80
CA ALA A 151 2.55 -12.92 -2.51
C ALA A 151 3.62 -12.36 -1.57
N ALA A 152 3.24 -11.95 -0.35
CA ALA A 152 4.18 -11.48 0.68
C ALA A 152 5.26 -12.53 0.98
N LEU A 153 4.84 -13.80 1.19
CA LEU A 153 5.73 -14.93 1.46
C LEU A 153 6.63 -15.30 0.28
N THR A 154 6.19 -15.06 -0.96
CA THR A 154 7.01 -15.33 -2.15
C THR A 154 8.24 -14.42 -2.16
N LEU A 155 8.08 -13.14 -1.79
CA LEU A 155 9.18 -12.17 -1.73
C LEU A 155 10.14 -12.42 -0.57
N SER A 156 9.68 -13.00 0.55
CA SER A 156 10.52 -13.26 1.71
C SER A 156 11.47 -14.45 1.53
N LYS A 157 11.19 -15.35 0.58
CA LYS A 157 11.96 -16.58 0.32
C LYS A 157 13.19 -16.38 -0.56
N ASP A 158 13.29 -15.24 -1.25
CA ASP A 158 14.41 -14.91 -2.14
C ASP A 158 15.58 -14.22 -1.40
N LYS A 159 15.64 -14.35 -0.07
CA LYS A 159 16.73 -13.90 0.81
C LYS A 159 17.56 -15.09 1.29
#